data_AF-A0A535KKK4-F1
#
_entry.id   AF-A0A535KKK4-F1
#
_cell.length_a   1.000
_cell.length_b   1.000
_cell.length_c   1.000
_cell.angle_alpha   90.00
_cell.angle_beta   90.00
_cell.angle_gamma   90.00
#
_symmetry.space_group_name_H-M   'P 1'
#
loop_
_entity.id
_entity.type
_entity.pdbx_description
1 polymer ?
#
loop_
_entity_poly.entity_id
_entity_poly.type
_entity_poly.pdbx_seq_one_letter_code
_entity_poly.pdbx_strand_id
1 'polypeptide(L)'
;MARILLLGSTGFVGRGVAHKILDGGHQLRVLVRDPMKAAAFKVRGAQVVVGDALNPSSVTQAAQGVEHVISLVAVRRNRPQSYLAVNVDGPRILGQAAQAAGVRSVVLVSAIGAKLDPHFKYFTSRWMGEQELAKTGVAGTILRFSFVLAEEGGILNDFERALIGPFAVIPGSGQAKLQPILRDDAARCIVETVAKPELLGHIVELGGPEVVTYETMFDWFLGARGIKKAKLKLPVPLVAIPAVALEAVSTNPPITRDEVNMIQADNLAAGIDSVSSHFGWRPSAPSSWAPVNWAKRPRTGR
;
A
#
# COMPACT_ATOMS: atom_id res chain seq x y z
N MET A 1 -15.70 -3.41 -20.92
CA MET A 1 -15.46 -2.07 -20.33
C MET A 1 -16.21 -2.00 -19.01
N ALA A 2 -15.54 -1.70 -17.90
CA ALA A 2 -16.15 -1.63 -16.57
C ALA A 2 -16.24 -0.17 -16.07
N ARG A 3 -17.23 0.12 -15.21
CA ARG A 3 -17.32 1.41 -14.49
C ARG A 3 -16.73 1.27 -13.09
N ILE A 4 -15.59 1.91 -12.84
CA ILE A 4 -14.80 1.71 -11.62
C ILE A 4 -14.68 3.00 -10.83
N LEU A 5 -15.06 2.96 -9.55
CA LEU A 5 -14.72 3.99 -8.57
C LEU A 5 -13.39 3.64 -7.90
N LEU A 6 -12.44 4.57 -7.89
CA LEU A 6 -11.14 4.43 -7.24
C LEU A 6 -10.99 5.43 -6.09
N LEU A 7 -10.82 4.91 -4.88
CA LEU A 7 -10.44 5.66 -3.69
C LEU A 7 -8.94 5.52 -3.43
N GLY A 8 -8.27 6.65 -3.16
CA GLY A 8 -6.81 6.67 -2.96
C GLY A 8 -5.99 6.82 -4.26
N SER A 9 -6.61 7.25 -5.36
CA SER A 9 -5.99 7.42 -6.68
C SER A 9 -4.75 8.33 -6.70
N THR A 10 -4.65 9.29 -5.79
CA THR A 10 -3.51 10.23 -5.73
C THR A 10 -2.33 9.70 -4.91
N GLY A 11 -2.50 8.55 -4.25
CA GLY A 11 -1.52 7.91 -3.38
C GLY A 11 -0.46 7.09 -4.12
N PHE A 12 0.45 6.50 -3.36
CA PHE A 12 1.62 5.76 -3.86
C PHE A 12 1.27 4.68 -4.89
N VAL A 13 0.43 3.71 -4.52
CA VAL A 13 -0.04 2.65 -5.44
C VAL A 13 -1.18 3.14 -6.34
N GLY A 14 -2.03 4.02 -5.81
CA GLY A 14 -3.26 4.45 -6.49
C GLY A 14 -3.04 5.14 -7.83
N ARG A 15 -1.90 5.83 -8.01
CA ARG A 15 -1.54 6.44 -9.30
C ARG A 15 -1.33 5.39 -10.38
N GLY A 16 -0.59 4.32 -10.07
CA GLY A 16 -0.39 3.19 -10.99
C GLY A 16 -1.71 2.50 -11.34
N VAL A 17 -2.58 2.30 -10.35
CA VAL A 17 -3.92 1.73 -10.57
C VAL A 17 -4.77 2.62 -11.47
N ALA A 18 -4.82 3.93 -11.22
CA ALA A 18 -5.58 4.86 -12.04
C ALA A 18 -5.13 4.84 -13.51
N HIS A 19 -3.82 4.84 -13.76
CA HIS A 19 -3.28 4.73 -15.11
C HIS A 19 -3.68 3.41 -15.77
N LYS A 20 -3.53 2.28 -15.07
CA LYS A 20 -3.92 0.97 -15.63
C LYS A 20 -5.41 0.84 -15.93
N ILE A 21 -6.28 1.40 -15.10
CA ILE A 21 -7.73 1.43 -15.38
C ILE A 21 -7.99 2.17 -16.69
N LEU A 22 -7.38 3.35 -16.87
CA LEU A 22 -7.54 4.16 -18.07
C LEU A 22 -6.93 3.50 -19.32
N ASP A 23 -5.76 2.88 -19.19
CA ASP A 23 -5.08 2.18 -20.28
C ASP A 23 -5.82 0.90 -20.70
N GLY A 24 -6.51 0.25 -19.76
CA GLY A 24 -7.44 -0.85 -20.03
C GLY A 24 -8.78 -0.42 -20.63
N GLY A 25 -8.96 0.88 -20.93
CA GLY A 25 -10.17 1.42 -21.55
C GLY A 25 -11.41 1.37 -20.65
N HIS A 26 -11.25 1.26 -19.33
CA HIS A 26 -12.36 1.29 -18.38
C HIS A 26 -12.78 2.73 -18.06
N GLN A 27 -14.03 2.90 -17.61
CA GLN A 27 -14.50 4.21 -17.14
C GLN A 27 -14.03 4.41 -15.70
N LEU A 28 -13.13 5.38 -15.49
CA LEU A 28 -12.59 5.69 -14.18
C LEU A 28 -13.33 6.87 -13.55
N ARG A 29 -13.83 6.66 -12.33
CA ARG A 29 -14.21 7.72 -11.40
C ARG A 29 -13.25 7.73 -10.23
N VAL A 30 -12.76 8.91 -9.83
CA VAL A 30 -11.90 9.07 -8.65
C VAL A 30 -12.60 9.92 -7.60
N LEU A 31 -12.54 9.48 -6.33
CA LEU A 31 -12.93 10.30 -5.18
C LEU A 31 -11.67 10.91 -4.57
N VAL A 32 -11.58 12.25 -4.57
CA VAL A 32 -10.42 12.98 -4.08
C VAL A 32 -10.80 14.18 -3.22
N ARG A 33 -9.97 14.48 -2.22
CA ARG A 33 -10.14 15.69 -1.38
C ARG A 33 -9.70 16.95 -2.11
N ASP A 34 -8.66 16.83 -2.93
CA ASP A 34 -8.07 17.93 -3.69
C ASP A 34 -8.13 17.59 -5.19
N PRO A 35 -9.00 18.25 -5.97
CA PRO A 35 -9.16 17.96 -7.39
C PRO A 35 -7.90 18.27 -8.21
N MET A 36 -7.02 19.17 -7.75
CA MET A 36 -5.77 19.50 -8.46
C MET A 36 -4.83 18.29 -8.52
N LYS A 37 -4.82 17.46 -7.47
CA LYS A 37 -4.03 16.22 -7.44
C LYS A 37 -4.55 15.14 -8.40
N ALA A 38 -5.77 15.29 -8.90
CA ALA A 38 -6.38 14.40 -9.88
C ALA A 38 -6.39 14.99 -11.31
N ALA A 39 -5.79 16.17 -11.53
CA ALA A 39 -5.83 16.85 -12.82
C ALA A 39 -5.30 15.98 -13.97
N ALA A 40 -4.21 15.23 -13.73
CA ALA A 40 -3.64 14.32 -14.73
C ALA A 40 -4.62 13.21 -15.16
N PHE A 41 -5.42 12.68 -14.22
CA PHE A 41 -6.44 11.68 -14.55
C PHE A 41 -7.63 12.30 -15.27
N LYS A 42 -8.04 13.52 -14.88
CA LYS A 42 -9.12 14.25 -15.53
C LYS A 42 -8.81 14.52 -17.01
N VAL A 43 -7.58 14.95 -17.32
CA VAL A 43 -7.12 15.17 -18.71
C VAL A 43 -7.22 13.88 -19.54
N ARG A 44 -7.04 12.72 -18.91
CA ARG A 44 -7.18 11.41 -19.53
C ARG A 44 -8.59 10.85 -19.54
N GLY A 45 -9.60 11.63 -19.15
CA GLY A 45 -11.01 11.25 -19.21
C GLY A 45 -11.60 10.67 -17.92
N ALA A 46 -10.87 10.69 -16.80
CA ALA A 46 -11.45 10.28 -15.52
C ALA A 46 -12.49 11.29 -14.99
N GLN A 47 -13.60 10.78 -14.47
CA GLN A 47 -14.55 11.60 -13.72
C GLN A 47 -13.99 11.89 -12.33
N VAL A 48 -13.90 13.16 -11.95
CA VAL A 48 -13.43 13.58 -10.63
C VAL A 48 -14.62 13.93 -9.74
N VAL A 49 -14.75 13.25 -8.61
CA VAL A 49 -15.69 13.60 -7.54
C VAL A 49 -14.90 14.16 -6.37
N VAL A 50 -15.26 15.35 -5.92
CA VAL A 50 -14.62 16.00 -4.76
C VAL A 50 -15.34 15.56 -3.49
N GLY A 51 -14.60 15.01 -2.54
CA GLY A 51 -15.15 14.57 -1.27
C GLY A 51 -14.13 13.84 -0.40
N ASP A 52 -14.55 13.45 0.80
CA ASP A 52 -13.72 12.70 1.74
C ASP A 52 -14.15 11.22 1.78
N ALA A 53 -13.18 10.31 1.73
CA ALA A 53 -13.41 8.87 1.91
C ALA A 53 -13.96 8.52 3.30
N LEU A 54 -13.81 9.42 4.28
CA LEU A 54 -14.39 9.29 5.62
C LEU A 54 -15.75 9.98 5.77
N ASN A 55 -16.27 10.61 4.72
CA ASN A 55 -17.62 11.16 4.73
C ASN A 55 -18.57 10.19 4.00
N PRO A 56 -19.52 9.54 4.70
CA PRO A 56 -20.44 8.59 4.09
C PRO A 56 -21.21 9.16 2.90
N SER A 57 -21.63 10.42 2.95
CA SER A 57 -22.39 11.05 1.86
C SER A 57 -21.53 11.21 0.61
N SER A 58 -20.26 11.58 0.76
CA SER A 58 -19.30 11.68 -0.35
C SER A 58 -19.06 10.33 -1.02
N VAL A 59 -18.87 9.27 -0.23
CA VAL A 59 -18.63 7.92 -0.77
C VAL A 59 -19.89 7.38 -1.45
N THR A 60 -21.07 7.55 -0.85
CA THR A 60 -22.34 7.14 -1.46
C THR A 60 -22.59 7.85 -2.78
N GLN A 61 -22.37 9.17 -2.85
CA GLN A 61 -22.49 9.93 -4.09
C GLN A 61 -21.51 9.43 -5.16
N ALA A 62 -20.26 9.17 -4.78
CA ALA A 62 -19.24 8.68 -5.70
C ALA A 62 -19.54 7.25 -6.19
N ALA A 63 -20.21 6.42 -5.40
CA ALA A 63 -20.55 5.04 -5.74
C ALA A 63 -21.75 4.89 -6.69
N GLN A 64 -22.54 5.94 -6.92
CA GLN A 64 -23.74 5.84 -7.75
C GLN A 64 -23.43 5.47 -9.21
N GLY A 65 -24.01 4.38 -9.70
CA GLY A 65 -23.90 3.95 -11.10
C GLY A 65 -22.54 3.34 -11.49
N VAL A 66 -21.62 3.10 -10.55
CA VAL A 66 -20.42 2.30 -10.82
C VAL A 66 -20.70 0.81 -10.63
N GLU A 67 -19.91 -0.04 -11.29
CA GLU A 67 -20.03 -1.50 -11.18
C GLU A 67 -19.07 -2.07 -10.14
N HIS A 68 -17.92 -1.44 -9.96
CA HIS A 68 -16.87 -1.91 -9.07
C HIS A 68 -16.25 -0.75 -8.30
N VAL A 69 -15.79 -1.04 -7.08
CA VAL A 69 -15.11 -0.07 -6.23
C VAL A 69 -13.75 -0.64 -5.81
N ILE A 70 -12.68 0.14 -5.98
CA ILE A 70 -11.33 -0.20 -5.54
C ILE A 70 -10.91 0.82 -4.48
N SER A 71 -10.48 0.35 -3.31
CA SER A 71 -9.96 1.22 -2.26
C SER A 71 -8.52 0.89 -1.91
N LEU A 72 -7.66 1.89 -2.08
CA LEU A 72 -6.27 1.91 -1.61
C LEU A 72 -6.08 2.87 -0.44
N VAL A 73 -7.17 3.30 0.20
CA VAL A 73 -7.11 4.24 1.31
C VAL A 73 -6.55 3.52 2.53
N ALA A 74 -5.33 3.90 2.88
CA ALA A 74 -4.64 3.44 4.07
C ALA A 74 -3.67 4.52 4.52
N VAL A 75 -3.45 4.61 5.83
CA VAL A 75 -2.33 5.36 6.41
C VAL A 75 -1.53 4.43 7.29
N ARG A 76 -0.21 4.64 7.41
CA ARG A 76 0.66 3.92 8.37
C ARG A 76 0.77 4.65 9.71
N ARG A 77 0.43 5.93 9.75
CA ARG A 77 0.60 6.83 10.91
C ARG A 77 -0.59 7.79 10.98
N ASN A 78 -0.85 8.35 12.17
CA ASN A 78 -1.82 9.44 12.33
C ASN A 78 -1.34 10.67 11.55
N ARG A 79 -2.06 11.08 10.50
CA ARG A 79 -1.91 12.42 9.89
C ARG A 79 -2.91 12.76 8.78
N PRO A 80 -3.60 13.92 8.85
CA PRO A 80 -4.15 14.55 10.06
C PRO A 80 -5.27 13.72 10.69
N GLN A 81 -5.80 12.74 9.96
CA GLN A 81 -6.82 11.82 10.44
C GLN A 81 -6.23 10.77 11.39
N SER A 82 -7.08 10.29 12.31
CA SER A 82 -6.80 9.10 13.12
C SER A 82 -6.57 7.90 12.21
N TYR A 83 -5.53 7.15 12.53
CA TYR A 83 -5.16 5.88 11.93
C TYR A 83 -6.32 4.88 11.93
N LEU A 84 -7.09 4.82 13.03
CA LEU A 84 -8.27 3.95 13.13
C LEU A 84 -9.42 4.46 12.27
N ALA A 85 -9.65 5.77 12.21
CA ALA A 85 -10.69 6.32 11.35
C ALA A 85 -10.43 5.96 9.87
N VAL A 86 -9.18 6.05 9.42
CA VAL A 86 -8.83 5.71 8.04
C VAL A 86 -8.90 4.21 7.77
N ASN A 87 -8.27 3.41 8.62
CA ASN A 87 -8.08 1.99 8.34
C ASN A 87 -9.23 1.10 8.82
N VAL A 88 -10.11 1.57 9.70
CA VAL A 88 -11.25 0.82 10.25
C VAL A 88 -12.57 1.41 9.76
N ASP A 89 -12.83 2.70 10.03
CA ASP A 89 -14.08 3.33 9.58
C ASP A 89 -14.15 3.49 8.06
N GLY A 90 -13.02 3.77 7.40
CA GLY A 90 -12.95 3.90 5.94
C GLY A 90 -13.52 2.67 5.20
N PRO A 91 -13.01 1.45 5.46
CA PRO A 91 -13.57 0.22 4.89
C PRO A 91 -15.05 -0.02 5.24
N ARG A 92 -15.49 0.31 6.45
CA ARG A 92 -16.91 0.21 6.85
C ARG A 92 -17.79 1.12 6.00
N ILE A 93 -17.42 2.40 5.91
CA ILE A 93 -18.14 3.43 5.13
C ILE A 93 -18.19 3.02 3.65
N LEU A 94 -17.06 2.54 3.12
CA LEU A 94 -16.95 2.04 1.76
C LEU A 94 -17.93 0.89 1.50
N GLY A 95 -17.94 -0.13 2.36
CA GLY A 95 -18.80 -1.29 2.21
C GLY A 95 -20.28 -0.93 2.27
N GLN A 96 -20.68 -0.07 3.21
CA GLN A 96 -22.05 0.43 3.34
C GLN A 96 -22.50 1.21 2.09
N ALA A 97 -21.65 2.12 1.59
CA ALA A 97 -21.94 2.88 0.39
C ALA A 97 -22.00 2.00 -0.87
N ALA A 98 -21.10 1.03 -1.00
CA ALA A 98 -21.07 0.09 -2.11
C ALA A 98 -22.30 -0.82 -2.13
N GLN A 99 -22.71 -1.33 -0.96
CA GLN A 99 -23.94 -2.12 -0.80
C GLN A 99 -25.18 -1.29 -1.19
N ALA A 100 -25.30 -0.07 -0.65
CA ALA A 100 -26.43 0.81 -0.95
C ALA A 100 -26.52 1.21 -2.44
N ALA A 101 -25.38 1.31 -3.12
CA ALA A 101 -25.31 1.63 -4.55
C ALA A 101 -25.45 0.41 -5.47
N GLY A 102 -25.58 -0.81 -4.93
CA GLY A 102 -25.70 -2.04 -5.71
C GLY A 102 -24.43 -2.39 -6.50
N VAL A 103 -23.25 -2.05 -5.97
CA VAL A 103 -21.95 -2.35 -6.57
C VAL A 103 -21.76 -3.87 -6.65
N ARG A 104 -21.22 -4.36 -7.77
CA ARG A 104 -21.01 -5.80 -8.02
C ARG A 104 -19.85 -6.38 -7.24
N SER A 105 -18.75 -5.63 -7.11
CA SER A 105 -17.61 -6.05 -6.28
C SER A 105 -16.82 -4.89 -5.70
N VAL A 106 -16.21 -5.14 -4.53
CA VAL A 106 -15.27 -4.25 -3.87
C VAL A 106 -13.91 -4.91 -3.83
N VAL A 107 -12.85 -4.19 -4.22
CA VAL A 107 -11.45 -4.60 -3.99
C VAL A 107 -10.86 -3.72 -2.91
N LEU A 108 -10.51 -4.31 -1.77
CA LEU A 108 -9.80 -3.63 -0.69
C LEU A 108 -8.33 -4.02 -0.71
N VAL A 109 -7.44 -3.04 -0.92
CA VAL A 109 -6.00 -3.27 -0.79
C VAL A 109 -5.62 -3.22 0.68
N SER A 110 -4.99 -4.28 1.17
CA SER A 110 -4.48 -4.44 2.53
C SER A 110 -3.01 -4.88 2.52
N ALA A 111 -2.50 -5.38 3.64
CA ALA A 111 -1.10 -5.74 3.81
C ALA A 111 -0.94 -7.17 4.35
N ILE A 112 0.06 -7.89 3.83
CA ILE A 112 0.51 -9.15 4.43
C ILE A 112 0.93 -8.89 5.87
N GLY A 113 0.51 -9.77 6.77
CA GLY A 113 0.71 -9.63 8.21
C GLY A 113 -0.48 -9.04 8.96
N ALA A 114 -1.54 -8.58 8.28
CA ALA A 114 -2.78 -8.13 8.91
C ALA A 114 -3.38 -9.23 9.83
N LYS A 115 -3.32 -8.97 11.15
CA LYS A 115 -3.80 -9.88 12.20
C LYS A 115 -4.17 -9.08 13.45
N LEU A 116 -5.02 -9.64 14.30
CA LEU A 116 -5.33 -9.08 15.61
C LEU A 116 -4.16 -9.33 16.58
N ASP A 117 -3.17 -8.43 16.61
CA ASP A 117 -2.01 -8.50 17.48
C ASP A 117 -1.56 -7.09 17.94
N PRO A 118 -1.77 -6.73 19.21
CA PRO A 118 -1.53 -5.37 19.70
C PRO A 118 -0.06 -4.91 19.59
N HIS A 119 0.89 -5.82 19.36
CA HIS A 119 2.28 -5.48 19.11
C HIS A 119 2.52 -4.85 17.73
N PHE A 120 1.60 -5.10 16.79
CA PHE A 120 1.60 -4.57 15.43
C PHE A 120 0.34 -3.74 15.21
N LYS A 121 0.37 -2.48 15.66
CA LYS A 121 -0.75 -1.55 15.55
C LYS A 121 -1.19 -1.39 14.10
N TYR A 122 -0.23 -1.33 13.17
CA TYR A 122 -0.55 -1.19 11.77
C TYR A 122 -1.39 -2.37 11.27
N PHE A 123 -0.84 -3.57 11.41
CA PHE A 123 -1.49 -4.81 10.98
C PHE A 123 -2.82 -5.06 11.69
N THR A 124 -2.91 -4.74 12.97
CA THR A 124 -4.17 -4.84 13.74
C THR A 124 -5.26 -4.00 13.14
N SER A 125 -5.02 -2.73 12.79
CA SER A 125 -6.13 -1.95 12.21
C SER A 125 -6.43 -2.36 10.77
N ARG A 126 -5.45 -2.84 10.01
CA ARG A 126 -5.72 -3.37 8.66
C ARG A 126 -6.66 -4.57 8.76
N TRP A 127 -6.38 -5.48 9.69
CA TRP A 127 -7.26 -6.60 10.01
C TRP A 127 -8.64 -6.11 10.48
N MET A 128 -8.72 -5.14 11.40
CA MET A 128 -10.01 -4.60 11.84
C MET A 128 -10.82 -4.00 10.68
N GLY A 129 -10.18 -3.28 9.76
CA GLY A 129 -10.82 -2.75 8.56
C GLY A 129 -11.34 -3.83 7.61
N GLU A 130 -10.58 -4.91 7.44
CA GLU A 130 -11.03 -6.09 6.70
C GLU A 130 -12.30 -6.70 7.33
N GLN A 131 -12.32 -6.84 8.66
CA GLN A 131 -13.50 -7.32 9.37
C GLN A 131 -14.70 -6.37 9.24
N GLU A 132 -14.47 -5.05 9.31
CA GLU A 132 -15.54 -4.07 9.14
C GLU A 132 -16.13 -4.09 7.72
N LEU A 133 -15.30 -4.26 6.68
CA LEU A 133 -15.79 -4.45 5.32
C LEU A 133 -16.64 -5.72 5.22
N ALA A 134 -16.16 -6.84 5.78
CA ALA A 134 -16.86 -8.12 5.74
C ALA A 134 -18.25 -8.04 6.40
N LYS A 135 -18.39 -7.31 7.52
CA LYS A 135 -19.67 -7.09 8.23
C LYS A 135 -20.72 -6.38 7.38
N THR A 136 -20.33 -5.64 6.35
CA THR A 136 -21.30 -4.97 5.45
C THR A 136 -22.01 -5.93 4.51
N GLY A 137 -21.49 -7.14 4.31
CA GLY A 137 -22.08 -8.13 3.40
C GLY A 137 -21.87 -7.81 1.91
N VAL A 138 -21.09 -6.79 1.57
CA VAL A 138 -20.70 -6.53 0.18
C VAL A 138 -19.75 -7.63 -0.31
N ALA A 139 -19.85 -7.98 -1.59
CA ALA A 139 -18.95 -8.94 -2.22
C ALA A 139 -17.53 -8.34 -2.37
N GLY A 140 -16.70 -8.54 -1.35
CA GLY A 140 -15.37 -7.93 -1.24
C GLY A 140 -14.23 -8.92 -1.47
N THR A 141 -13.27 -8.56 -2.32
CA THR A 141 -11.96 -9.23 -2.40
C THR A 141 -10.92 -8.39 -1.68
N ILE A 142 -10.16 -8.99 -0.77
CA ILE A 142 -9.08 -8.32 -0.05
C ILE A 142 -7.75 -8.77 -0.63
N LEU A 143 -6.97 -7.82 -1.16
CA LEU A 143 -5.62 -8.09 -1.66
C LEU A 143 -4.59 -7.62 -0.64
N ARG A 144 -3.94 -8.56 0.04
CA ARG A 144 -2.84 -8.29 0.97
C ARG A 144 -1.53 -8.33 0.21
N PHE A 145 -0.91 -7.18 -0.01
CA PHE A 145 0.39 -7.14 -0.68
C PHE A 145 1.55 -7.22 0.31
N SER A 146 2.66 -7.75 -0.18
CA SER A 146 3.98 -7.51 0.42
C SER A 146 4.45 -6.06 0.17
N PHE A 147 5.72 -5.76 0.45
CA PHE A 147 6.32 -4.46 0.16
C PHE A 147 6.21 -4.12 -1.32
N VAL A 148 5.43 -3.07 -1.60
CA VAL A 148 5.31 -2.52 -2.95
C VAL A 148 6.46 -1.55 -3.21
N LEU A 149 7.30 -1.84 -4.21
CA LEU A 149 8.44 -1.02 -4.61
C LEU A 149 8.07 -0.14 -5.81
N ALA A 150 8.55 1.10 -5.80
CA ALA A 150 8.51 1.99 -6.94
C ALA A 150 9.71 2.94 -6.91
N GLU A 151 9.80 3.82 -7.91
CA GLU A 151 10.92 4.73 -8.12
C GLU A 151 11.07 5.75 -6.99
N GLU A 152 9.95 6.10 -6.33
CA GLU A 152 9.87 7.02 -5.21
C GLU A 152 8.89 6.54 -4.13
N GLY A 153 9.08 6.97 -2.87
CA GLY A 153 8.13 6.68 -1.80
C GLY A 153 8.26 5.27 -1.21
N GLY A 154 7.21 4.79 -0.53
CA GLY A 154 7.21 3.47 0.09
C GLY A 154 8.39 3.26 1.06
N ILE A 155 9.03 2.07 0.96
CA ILE A 155 10.22 1.70 1.75
C ILE A 155 11.44 2.58 1.45
N LEU A 156 11.51 3.20 0.26
CA LEU A 156 12.65 4.03 -0.13
C LEU A 156 12.81 5.23 0.82
N ASN A 157 11.70 5.81 1.29
CA ASN A 157 11.73 6.89 2.28
C ASN A 157 12.31 6.42 3.62
N ASP A 158 12.06 5.17 3.99
CA ASP A 158 12.54 4.58 5.24
C ASP A 158 14.06 4.31 5.12
N PHE A 159 14.52 3.85 3.94
CA PHE A 159 15.95 3.71 3.61
C PHE A 159 16.70 5.04 3.57
N GLU A 160 16.12 6.09 3.01
CA GLU A 160 16.73 7.43 3.00
C GLU A 160 16.91 7.97 4.43
N ARG A 161 15.95 7.71 5.33
CA ARG A 161 16.06 8.06 6.77
C ARG A 161 17.13 7.25 7.49
N ALA A 162 17.31 5.98 7.12
CA ALA A 162 18.34 5.10 7.68
C ALA A 162 19.79 5.55 7.38
N LEU A 163 19.96 6.54 6.50
CA LEU A 163 21.24 7.15 6.16
C LEU A 163 21.56 8.42 6.96
N ILE A 164 20.71 8.84 7.91
CA ILE A 164 21.01 9.99 8.76
C ILE A 164 22.20 9.65 9.68
N GLY A 165 23.24 10.48 9.65
CA GLY A 165 24.49 10.28 10.40
C GLY A 165 25.58 9.52 9.62
N PRO A 166 26.64 9.04 10.28
CA PRO A 166 27.81 8.46 9.61
C PRO A 166 27.57 7.02 9.11
N PHE A 167 26.61 6.29 9.67
CA PHE A 167 26.34 4.88 9.36
C PHE A 167 25.04 4.70 8.57
N ALA A 168 24.92 3.56 7.87
CA ALA A 168 23.67 3.08 7.32
C ALA A 168 23.02 2.12 8.33
N VAL A 169 21.99 2.58 9.03
CA VAL A 169 21.44 1.85 10.18
C VAL A 169 20.40 0.82 9.73
N ILE A 170 20.57 -0.44 10.17
CA ILE A 170 19.56 -1.50 10.00
C ILE A 170 18.98 -1.83 11.37
N PRO A 171 17.66 -1.64 11.59
CA PRO A 171 17.01 -2.13 12.79
C PRO A 171 17.03 -3.67 12.82
N GLY A 172 17.50 -4.24 13.93
CA GLY A 172 17.63 -5.67 14.15
C GLY A 172 18.67 -6.34 13.26
N SER A 173 18.43 -7.61 12.89
CA SER A 173 19.40 -8.43 12.15
C SER A 173 19.45 -8.11 10.64
N GLY A 174 18.38 -7.50 10.11
CA GLY A 174 18.15 -7.32 8.67
C GLY A 174 17.77 -8.60 7.94
N GLN A 175 17.53 -9.71 8.65
CA GLN A 175 17.32 -11.04 8.05
C GLN A 175 15.84 -11.42 7.87
N ALA A 176 14.90 -10.55 8.26
CA ALA A 176 13.49 -10.74 7.98
C ALA A 176 13.27 -10.96 6.48
N LYS A 177 12.54 -12.02 6.13
CA LYS A 177 12.30 -12.44 4.75
C LYS A 177 11.10 -11.71 4.18
N LEU A 178 11.24 -11.18 2.97
CA LEU A 178 10.28 -10.31 2.31
C LEU A 178 10.09 -10.79 0.87
N GLN A 179 8.88 -10.64 0.34
CA GLN A 179 8.56 -11.00 -1.05
C GLN A 179 8.10 -9.76 -1.83
N PRO A 180 8.98 -8.75 -2.03
CA PRO A 180 8.60 -7.45 -2.58
C PRO A 180 7.99 -7.57 -3.98
N ILE A 181 7.06 -6.70 -4.32
CA ILE A 181 6.40 -6.63 -5.63
C ILE A 181 6.53 -5.22 -6.19
N LEU A 182 6.65 -5.07 -7.51
CA LEU A 182 6.68 -3.74 -8.13
C LEU A 182 5.30 -3.09 -8.13
N ARG A 183 5.24 -1.76 -8.01
CA ARG A 183 4.00 -0.97 -8.02
C ARG A 183 3.17 -1.25 -9.26
N ASP A 184 3.81 -1.36 -10.41
CA ASP A 184 3.10 -1.62 -11.66
C ASP A 184 2.51 -3.03 -11.67
N ASP A 185 3.21 -4.05 -11.17
CA ASP A 185 2.66 -5.40 -11.07
C ASP A 185 1.53 -5.48 -10.04
N ALA A 186 1.68 -4.85 -8.87
CA ALA A 186 0.62 -4.76 -7.87
C ALA A 186 -0.62 -4.05 -8.42
N ALA A 187 -0.44 -2.95 -9.16
CA ALA A 187 -1.53 -2.25 -9.82
C ALA A 187 -2.23 -3.11 -10.87
N ARG A 188 -1.49 -3.97 -11.59
CA ARG A 188 -2.06 -4.91 -12.55
C ARG A 188 -2.95 -5.93 -11.84
N CYS A 189 -2.46 -6.54 -10.76
CA CYS A 189 -3.25 -7.46 -9.95
C CYS A 189 -4.56 -6.81 -9.48
N ILE A 190 -4.48 -5.58 -8.93
CA ILE A 190 -5.64 -4.85 -8.42
C ILE A 190 -6.73 -4.63 -9.49
N VAL A 191 -6.32 -4.24 -10.71
CA VAL A 191 -7.27 -4.00 -11.80
C VAL A 191 -7.84 -5.32 -12.35
N GLU A 192 -7.00 -6.34 -12.54
CA GLU A 192 -7.44 -7.65 -13.04
C GLU A 192 -8.40 -8.36 -12.07
N THR A 193 -8.28 -8.13 -10.75
CA THR A 193 -9.21 -8.69 -9.75
C THR A 193 -10.66 -8.30 -10.00
N VAL A 194 -10.93 -7.14 -10.60
CA VAL A 194 -12.29 -6.70 -10.94
C VAL A 194 -13.00 -7.69 -11.88
N ALA A 195 -12.24 -8.38 -12.74
CA ALA A 195 -12.73 -9.33 -13.71
C ALA A 195 -12.58 -10.81 -13.28
N LYS A 196 -12.33 -11.08 -11.99
CA LYS A 196 -12.08 -12.43 -11.45
C LYS A 196 -13.12 -12.85 -10.41
N PRO A 197 -14.27 -13.42 -10.83
CA PRO A 197 -15.29 -13.93 -9.93
C PRO A 197 -14.78 -14.95 -8.92
N GLU A 198 -13.76 -15.74 -9.29
CA GLU A 198 -13.13 -16.75 -8.43
C GLU A 198 -12.39 -16.16 -7.22
N LEU A 199 -12.08 -14.86 -7.22
CA LEU A 199 -11.45 -14.18 -6.08
C LEU A 199 -12.48 -13.43 -5.21
N LEU A 200 -13.75 -13.40 -5.62
CA LEU A 200 -14.79 -12.65 -4.94
C LEU A 200 -15.08 -13.25 -3.56
N GLY A 201 -15.05 -12.43 -2.51
CA GLY A 201 -15.23 -12.90 -1.12
C GLY A 201 -13.98 -13.49 -0.47
N HIS A 202 -12.85 -13.53 -1.18
CA HIS A 202 -11.60 -14.11 -0.69
C HIS A 202 -10.57 -13.07 -0.27
N ILE A 203 -9.70 -13.47 0.67
CA ILE A 203 -8.47 -12.77 1.02
C ILE A 203 -7.33 -13.43 0.24
N VAL A 204 -6.58 -12.65 -0.53
CA VAL A 204 -5.49 -13.12 -1.38
C VAL A 204 -4.21 -12.40 -0.99
N GLU A 205 -3.17 -13.16 -0.64
CA GLU A 205 -1.84 -12.63 -0.36
C GLU A 205 -0.99 -12.64 -1.62
N LEU A 206 -0.36 -11.51 -1.94
CA LEU A 206 0.37 -11.30 -3.18
C LEU A 206 1.76 -10.74 -2.90
N GLY A 207 2.79 -11.49 -3.33
CA GLY A 207 4.19 -11.08 -3.33
C GLY A 207 4.79 -11.15 -4.74
N GLY A 208 5.98 -10.58 -4.91
CA GLY A 208 6.72 -10.70 -6.16
C GLY A 208 7.35 -12.08 -6.37
N PRO A 209 8.19 -12.24 -7.41
CA PRO A 209 8.64 -13.54 -7.87
C PRO A 209 9.83 -14.12 -7.08
N GLU A 210 10.30 -13.42 -6.05
CA GLU A 210 11.51 -13.77 -5.30
C GLU A 210 11.38 -13.40 -3.82
N VAL A 211 12.04 -14.17 -2.95
CA VAL A 211 12.18 -13.87 -1.52
C VAL A 211 13.56 -13.32 -1.24
N VAL A 212 13.63 -12.17 -0.58
CA VAL A 212 14.86 -11.49 -0.21
C VAL A 212 14.83 -11.07 1.25
N THR A 213 15.98 -10.73 1.83
CA THR A 213 16.01 -10.17 3.18
C THR A 213 15.86 -8.65 3.14
N TYR A 214 15.46 -8.05 4.27
CA TYR A 214 15.49 -6.59 4.43
C TYR A 214 16.86 -6.00 4.08
N GLU A 215 17.93 -6.65 4.53
CA GLU A 215 19.30 -6.24 4.22
C GLU A 215 19.61 -6.28 2.73
N THR A 216 19.19 -7.34 2.01
CA THR A 216 19.37 -7.42 0.55
C THR A 216 18.68 -6.26 -0.17
N MET A 217 17.44 -5.91 0.20
CA MET A 217 16.75 -4.76 -0.40
C MET A 217 17.48 -3.44 -0.10
N PHE A 218 18.00 -3.28 1.11
CA PHE A 218 18.77 -2.10 1.48
C PHE A 218 20.10 -2.02 0.72
N ASP A 219 20.76 -3.16 0.48
CA ASP A 219 21.96 -3.24 -0.35
C ASP A 219 21.70 -2.84 -1.79
N TRP A 220 20.55 -3.22 -2.38
CA TRP A 220 20.14 -2.72 -3.71
C TRP A 220 20.05 -1.20 -3.73
N PHE A 221 19.47 -0.59 -2.70
CA PHE A 221 19.37 0.86 -2.58
C PHE A 221 20.74 1.55 -2.43
N LEU A 222 21.59 1.05 -1.53
CA LEU A 222 22.94 1.59 -1.32
C LEU A 222 23.78 1.50 -2.60
N GLY A 223 23.74 0.33 -3.26
CA GLY A 223 24.42 0.08 -4.52
C GLY A 223 23.93 0.99 -5.65
N ALA A 224 22.61 1.10 -5.84
CA ALA A 224 22.00 1.98 -6.85
C ALA A 224 22.43 3.44 -6.68
N ARG A 225 22.56 3.90 -5.43
CA ARG A 225 22.93 5.29 -5.10
C ARG A 225 24.45 5.52 -4.95
N GLY A 226 25.27 4.48 -5.10
CA GLY A 226 26.73 4.55 -4.92
C GLY A 226 27.16 4.92 -3.50
N ILE A 227 26.36 4.58 -2.49
CA ILE A 227 26.59 4.96 -1.09
C ILE A 227 27.51 3.95 -0.41
N LYS A 228 28.60 4.44 0.18
CA LYS A 228 29.66 3.60 0.80
C LYS A 228 29.66 3.61 2.34
N LYS A 229 28.53 3.95 2.98
CA LYS A 229 28.44 3.96 4.45
C LYS A 229 28.52 2.55 5.00
N ALA A 230 29.24 2.36 6.11
CA ALA A 230 29.24 1.09 6.81
C ALA A 230 27.84 0.80 7.39
N LYS A 231 27.38 -0.44 7.21
CA LYS A 231 26.11 -0.91 7.76
C LYS A 231 26.26 -1.18 9.26
N LEU A 232 25.39 -0.57 10.07
CA LEU A 232 25.34 -0.80 11.51
C LEU A 232 24.00 -1.46 11.86
N LYS A 233 24.05 -2.73 12.26
CA LYS A 233 22.89 -3.49 12.74
C LYS A 233 22.70 -3.20 14.22
N LEU A 234 21.54 -2.65 14.58
CA LEU A 234 21.24 -2.28 15.96
C LEU A 234 20.16 -3.19 16.54
N PRO A 235 20.37 -3.80 17.72
CA PRO A 235 19.30 -4.51 18.42
C PRO A 235 18.03 -3.65 18.53
N VAL A 236 16.88 -4.28 18.31
CA VAL A 236 15.56 -3.60 18.27
C VAL A 236 15.33 -2.65 19.45
N PRO A 237 15.63 -2.99 20.72
CA PRO A 237 15.42 -2.07 21.84
C PRO A 237 16.18 -0.74 21.72
N LEU A 238 17.40 -0.75 21.14
CA LEU A 238 18.21 0.45 20.97
C LEU A 238 17.62 1.43 19.95
N VAL A 239 16.79 0.93 19.03
CA VAL A 239 16.07 1.75 18.04
C VAL A 239 14.66 2.10 18.52
N ALA A 240 13.97 1.14 19.12
CA ALA A 240 12.57 1.28 19.53
C ALA A 240 12.38 2.22 20.73
N ILE A 241 13.28 2.22 21.71
CA ILE A 241 13.15 3.08 22.90
C ILE A 241 13.24 4.57 22.54
N PRO A 242 14.26 5.05 21.79
CA PRO A 242 14.28 6.42 21.31
C PRO A 242 13.08 6.77 20.42
N ALA A 243 12.58 5.82 19.61
CA ALA A 243 11.40 6.04 18.76
C ALA A 243 10.14 6.30 19.58
N VAL A 244 9.94 5.60 20.70
CA VAL A 244 8.81 5.86 21.62
C VAL A 244 8.88 7.26 22.23
N ALA A 245 10.06 7.67 22.70
CA ALA A 245 10.24 9.01 23.25
C ALA A 245 9.93 10.10 22.21
N LEU A 246 10.38 9.88 20.96
CA LEU A 246 10.15 10.81 19.86
C LEU A 246 8.69 10.82 19.39
N GLU A 247 7.99 9.69 19.40
CA GLU A 247 6.54 9.60 19.17
C GLU A 247 5.73 10.40 20.19
N ALA A 248 6.15 10.40 21.46
CA ALA A 248 5.44 11.11 22.52
C ALA A 248 5.51 12.64 22.37
N VAL A 249 6.56 13.16 21.74
CA VAL A 249 6.82 14.60 21.59
C VAL A 249 6.66 15.13 20.17
N SER A 250 6.54 14.25 19.18
CA SER A 250 6.42 14.62 17.76
C SER A 250 5.22 13.97 17.10
N THR A 251 4.43 14.78 16.38
CA THR A 251 3.38 14.28 15.47
C THR A 251 3.97 13.67 14.19
N ASN A 252 5.29 13.81 13.97
CA ASN A 252 6.02 13.24 12.85
C ASN A 252 7.39 12.67 13.21
N PRO A 253 7.45 11.59 13.99
CA PRO A 253 8.72 10.92 14.25
C PRO A 253 9.28 10.33 12.94
N PRO A 254 10.61 10.30 12.75
CA PRO A 254 11.24 9.69 11.59
C PRO A 254 10.93 8.19 11.48
N ILE A 255 10.87 7.49 12.61
CA ILE A 255 10.55 6.07 12.72
C ILE A 255 9.63 5.84 13.92
N THR A 256 8.70 4.89 13.82
CA THR A 256 7.83 4.49 14.94
C THR A 256 8.24 3.13 15.52
N ARG A 257 7.87 2.85 16.78
CA ARG A 257 8.05 1.53 17.40
C ARG A 257 7.37 0.43 16.58
N ASP A 258 6.19 0.73 16.05
CA ASP A 258 5.43 -0.18 15.20
C ASP A 258 6.20 -0.54 13.92
N GLU A 259 6.81 0.45 13.27
CA GLU A 259 7.63 0.22 12.08
C GLU A 259 8.90 -0.59 12.38
N VAL A 260 9.56 -0.34 13.52
CA VAL A 260 10.71 -1.15 13.95
C VAL A 260 10.30 -2.61 14.12
N ASN A 261 9.17 -2.87 14.78
CA ASN A 261 8.66 -4.22 14.97
C ASN A 261 8.29 -4.89 13.64
N MET A 262 7.61 -4.16 12.74
CA MET A 262 7.21 -4.66 11.43
C MET A 262 8.42 -5.06 10.57
N ILE A 263 9.52 -4.30 10.62
CA ILE A 263 10.75 -4.60 9.87
C ILE A 263 11.37 -5.95 10.29
N GLN A 264 11.08 -6.45 11.50
CA GLN A 264 11.59 -7.74 11.97
C GLN A 264 10.72 -8.92 11.56
N ALA A 265 9.49 -8.70 11.12
CA ALA A 265 8.56 -9.76 10.80
C ALA A 265 8.73 -10.22 9.35
N ASP A 266 8.75 -11.53 9.13
CA ASP A 266 8.67 -12.09 7.80
C ASP A 266 7.37 -11.63 7.11
N ASN A 267 7.49 -11.24 5.85
CA ASN A 267 6.42 -10.68 5.04
C ASN A 267 6.38 -11.41 3.69
N LEU A 268 5.84 -12.62 3.73
CA LEU A 268 5.78 -13.57 2.62
C LEU A 268 4.32 -13.87 2.31
N ALA A 269 3.97 -13.98 1.02
CA ALA A 269 2.70 -14.59 0.66
C ALA A 269 2.76 -16.10 0.94
N ALA A 270 1.59 -16.74 1.02
CA ALA A 270 1.50 -18.19 1.19
C ALA A 270 2.27 -19.00 0.11
N GLY A 271 2.51 -18.42 -1.08
CA GLY A 271 3.29 -19.03 -2.16
C GLY A 271 4.17 -18.03 -2.92
N ILE A 272 5.35 -18.49 -3.35
CA ILE A 272 6.30 -17.70 -4.15
C ILE A 272 5.71 -17.28 -5.51
N ASP A 273 4.80 -18.10 -6.02
CA ASP A 273 4.09 -17.95 -7.28
C ASP A 273 2.70 -17.33 -7.12
N SER A 274 2.38 -16.75 -5.95
CA SER A 274 1.06 -16.17 -5.63
C SER A 274 0.41 -15.38 -6.78
N VAL A 275 1.16 -14.49 -7.43
CA VAL A 275 0.65 -13.74 -8.60
C VAL A 275 0.41 -14.65 -9.81
N SER A 276 1.33 -15.56 -10.12
CA SER A 276 1.19 -16.47 -11.28
C SER A 276 0.00 -17.41 -11.10
N SER A 277 -0.22 -17.92 -9.89
CA SER A 277 -1.29 -18.86 -9.57
C SER A 277 -2.67 -18.22 -9.63
N HIS A 278 -2.80 -16.94 -9.26
CA HIS A 278 -4.08 -16.23 -9.30
C HIS A 278 -4.35 -15.49 -10.62
N PHE A 279 -3.31 -15.03 -11.32
CA PHE A 279 -3.45 -14.15 -12.49
C PHE A 279 -2.87 -14.70 -13.79
N GLY A 280 -2.13 -15.82 -13.77
CA GLY A 280 -1.64 -16.50 -14.97
C GLY A 280 -0.43 -15.82 -15.63
N TRP A 281 0.24 -14.89 -14.94
CA TRP A 281 1.46 -14.25 -15.41
C TRP A 281 2.46 -14.06 -14.27
N ARG A 282 3.75 -14.04 -14.61
CA ARG A 282 4.82 -13.86 -13.64
C ARG A 282 5.16 -12.38 -13.46
N PRO A 283 5.20 -11.87 -12.22
CA PRO A 283 5.62 -10.50 -11.95
C PRO A 283 7.11 -10.28 -12.23
N SER A 284 7.46 -9.03 -12.48
CA SER A 284 8.82 -8.58 -12.74
C SER A 284 9.68 -8.73 -11.48
N ALA A 285 10.96 -9.06 -11.64
CA ALA A 285 11.88 -9.28 -10.52
C ALA A 285 12.40 -7.94 -9.93
N PRO A 286 12.10 -7.64 -8.65
CA PRO A 286 12.67 -6.50 -7.94
C PRO A 286 14.20 -6.40 -7.98
N SER A 287 14.91 -7.52 -7.94
CA SER A 287 16.37 -7.62 -7.95
C SER A 287 17.01 -7.06 -9.22
N SER A 288 16.32 -7.18 -10.36
CA SER A 288 16.76 -6.60 -11.62
C SER A 288 16.28 -5.15 -11.78
N TRP A 289 15.13 -4.83 -11.21
CA TRP A 289 14.48 -3.52 -11.35
C TRP A 289 15.08 -2.45 -10.42
N ALA A 290 15.29 -2.77 -9.14
CA ALA A 290 15.65 -1.80 -8.10
C ALA A 290 17.03 -1.15 -8.32
N PRO A 291 18.11 -1.89 -8.66
CA PRO A 291 19.43 -1.29 -8.89
C PRO A 291 19.44 -0.21 -9.97
N VAL A 292 18.61 -0.36 -11.01
CA VAL A 292 18.51 0.58 -12.13
C VAL A 292 17.63 1.77 -11.78
N ASN A 293 16.48 1.53 -11.15
CA ASN A 293 15.45 2.54 -10.97
C ASN A 293 15.64 3.41 -9.72
N TRP A 294 16.33 2.89 -8.70
CA TRP A 294 16.71 3.69 -7.52
C TRP A 294 17.98 4.50 -7.72
N ALA A 295 18.67 4.42 -8.86
CA ALA A 295 19.86 5.22 -9.12
C ALA A 295 19.57 6.73 -9.20
N LYS A 296 18.37 7.10 -9.65
CA LYS A 296 17.95 8.51 -9.74
C LYS A 296 17.68 9.05 -8.35
N ARG A 297 18.44 10.05 -7.89
CA ARG A 297 18.01 10.87 -6.75
C ARG A 297 16.68 11.53 -7.13
N PRO A 298 15.68 11.58 -6.24
CA PRO A 298 14.51 12.42 -6.52
C PRO A 298 15.03 13.82 -6.86
N ARG A 299 14.51 14.43 -7.94
CA ARG A 299 14.67 15.88 -8.11
C ARG A 299 14.16 16.47 -6.80
N THR A 300 15.05 17.10 -6.05
CA THR A 300 14.69 17.93 -4.90
C THR A 300 13.76 19.02 -5.41
N GLY A 301 12.47 18.75 -5.35
CA GLY A 301 11.39 19.67 -5.63
C GLY A 301 10.84 20.12 -4.28
N ARG A 302 10.97 21.43 -4.05
CA ARG A 302 10.56 22.21 -2.88
C ARG A 302 9.21 21.82 -2.28
#